data_AF-A0A1D8G9I0-F1
#
_entry.id   AF-A0A1D8G9I0-F1
#
_cell.length_a   1.000
_cell.length_b   1.000
_cell.length_c   1.000
_cell.angle_alpha   90.00
_cell.angle_beta   90.00
_cell.angle_gamma   90.00
#
_symmetry.space_group_name_H-M   'P 1'
#
loop_
_entity.id
_entity.type
_entity.pdbx_description
1 polymer ?
#
loop_
_entity_poly.entity_id
_entity_poly.type
_entity_poly.pdbx_seq_one_letter_code
_entity_poly.pdbx_strand_id
1 'polypeptide(L)'
;MASHCCEAMNSHVNVRCDQHDDRFACPDVLIEFRAAFQEYGLIIHDGGSSSSTIEFCPWCGRRLPESQRDRWFDELERRGIDPWEDEVPAEFQDDRWLAATPQD
;
A
#
# COMPACT_ATOMS: atom_id res chain seq x y z
N MET A 1 2.31 13.91 0.32
CA MET A 1 1.67 13.24 -0.85
C MET A 1 2.76 12.48 -1.57
N ALA A 2 2.62 11.16 -1.69
CA ALA A 2 3.52 10.38 -2.53
C ALA A 2 3.37 10.86 -3.97
N SER A 3 4.49 11.20 -4.62
CA SER A 3 4.48 11.48 -6.05
C SER A 3 4.39 10.15 -6.81
N HIS A 4 3.25 9.87 -7.43
CA HIS A 4 3.07 8.67 -8.24
C HIS A 4 3.68 8.84 -9.64
N CYS A 5 3.96 7.71 -10.31
CA CYS A 5 4.74 7.68 -11.56
C CYS A 5 4.13 8.44 -12.76
N CYS A 6 2.81 8.67 -12.78
CA CYS A 6 2.11 9.45 -13.79
C CYS A 6 0.78 10.00 -13.24
N GLU A 7 0.19 10.94 -13.96
CA GLU A 7 -1.09 11.57 -13.58
C GLU A 7 -2.24 10.56 -13.46
N ALA A 8 -2.32 9.59 -14.38
CA ALA A 8 -3.36 8.55 -14.33
C ALA A 8 -3.27 7.72 -13.04
N MET A 9 -2.07 7.24 -12.68
CA MET A 9 -1.85 6.52 -11.42
C MET A 9 -2.21 7.40 -10.21
N ASN A 10 -1.79 8.67 -10.21
CA ASN A 10 -2.13 9.61 -9.14
C ASN A 10 -3.65 9.80 -9.01
N SER A 11 -4.36 9.94 -10.12
CA SER A 11 -5.81 10.08 -10.12
C SER A 11 -6.49 8.83 -9.55
N HIS A 12 -6.08 7.64 -9.99
CA HIS A 12 -6.71 6.37 -9.57
C HIS A 12 -6.43 6.00 -8.12
N VAL A 13 -5.22 6.28 -7.60
CA VAL A 13 -4.90 6.06 -6.18
C VAL A 13 -5.71 6.99 -5.26
N ASN A 14 -6.02 8.20 -5.73
CA ASN A 14 -6.68 9.24 -4.92
C ASN A 14 -8.18 9.38 -5.20
N VAL A 15 -8.81 8.40 -5.87
CA VAL A 15 -10.26 8.41 -6.08
C VAL A 15 -10.98 8.49 -4.73
N ARG A 16 -11.95 9.40 -4.63
CA ARG A 16 -12.86 9.51 -3.49
C ARG A 16 -14.27 9.21 -3.98
N CYS A 17 -14.90 8.21 -3.37
CA CYS A 17 -16.29 7.89 -3.60
C CYS A 17 -17.10 8.43 -2.41
N ASP A 18 -18.16 9.18 -2.70
CA ASP A 18 -19.13 9.67 -1.71
C ASP A 18 -20.35 8.73 -1.57
N GLN A 19 -20.40 7.66 -2.37
CA GLN A 19 -21.50 6.70 -2.39
C GLN A 19 -21.22 5.42 -1.58
N HIS A 20 -19.95 5.13 -1.28
CA HIS A 20 -19.54 3.92 -0.56
C HIS A 20 -18.63 4.28 0.61
N ASP A 21 -18.94 3.76 1.80
CA ASP A 21 -18.14 3.98 3.02
C ASP A 21 -16.78 3.27 2.94
N ASP A 22 -16.75 2.11 2.27
CA ASP A 22 -15.53 1.35 2.01
C ASP A 22 -15.05 1.57 0.57
N ARG A 23 -13.77 1.92 0.46
CA ARG A 23 -13.03 2.02 -0.80
C ARG A 23 -13.10 0.74 -1.63
N PHE A 24 -13.07 -0.44 -1.01
CA PHE A 24 -13.12 -1.73 -1.70
C PHE A 24 -14.50 -2.06 -2.28
N ALA A 25 -15.56 -1.42 -1.77
CA ALA A 25 -16.92 -1.58 -2.28
C ALA A 25 -17.20 -0.74 -3.53
N CYS A 26 -16.38 0.29 -3.80
CA CYS A 26 -16.57 1.15 -4.97
C CYS A 26 -15.94 0.51 -6.23
N PRO A 27 -16.72 0.16 -7.27
CA PRO A 27 -16.19 -0.47 -8.48
C PRO A 27 -15.30 0.45 -9.32
N ASP A 28 -15.30 1.76 -9.05
CA ASP A 28 -14.47 2.74 -9.73
C ASP A 28 -13.08 2.91 -9.08
N VAL A 29 -12.87 2.35 -7.89
CA VAL A 29 -11.55 2.33 -7.25
C VAL A 29 -10.80 1.08 -7.67
N LEU A 30 -9.87 1.25 -8.60
CA LEU A 30 -9.11 0.12 -9.16
C LEU A 30 -7.81 -0.17 -8.41
N ILE A 31 -7.17 0.85 -7.84
CA ILE A 31 -5.83 0.74 -7.26
C ILE A 31 -5.89 1.03 -5.77
N GLU A 32 -5.27 0.15 -5.01
CA GLU A 32 -4.88 0.39 -3.64
C GLU A 32 -3.39 0.76 -3.57
N PHE A 33 -3.07 1.80 -2.80
CA PHE A 33 -1.69 2.07 -2.39
C PHE A 33 -1.57 1.94 -0.87
N ARG A 34 -0.72 1.03 -0.39
CA ARG A 34 -0.44 0.82 1.03
C ARG A 34 0.86 1.52 1.40
N ALA A 35 0.77 2.71 1.99
CA ALA A 35 1.92 3.54 2.34
C ALA A 35 2.92 2.80 3.26
N ALA A 36 2.42 2.06 4.26
CA ALA A 36 3.22 1.24 5.16
C ALA A 36 4.15 0.25 4.44
N PHE A 37 3.76 -0.22 3.25
CA PHE A 37 4.53 -1.20 2.48
C PHE A 37 5.11 -0.60 1.19
N GLN A 38 4.91 0.69 0.91
CA GLN A 38 5.18 1.27 -0.42
C GLN A 38 4.63 0.42 -1.58
N GLU A 39 3.46 -0.19 -1.38
CA GLU A 39 2.96 -1.26 -2.25
C GLU A 39 1.73 -0.81 -3.02
N TYR A 40 1.68 -1.17 -4.30
CA TYR A 40 0.53 -0.97 -5.16
C TYR A 40 -0.17 -2.30 -5.40
N GLY A 41 -1.50 -2.31 -5.26
CA GLY A 41 -2.35 -3.45 -5.54
C GLY A 41 -3.47 -3.08 -6.50
N LEU A 42 -3.83 -4.00 -7.39
CA LEU A 42 -5.09 -3.99 -8.13
C LEU A 42 -6.18 -4.58 -7.24
N ILE A 43 -7.22 -3.81 -6.95
CA ILE A 43 -8.33 -4.25 -6.08
C ILE A 43 -9.12 -5.38 -6.77
N ILE A 44 -9.47 -6.41 -6.00
CA ILE A 44 -10.35 -7.50 -6.42
C ILE A 44 -11.74 -7.22 -5.83
N HIS A 45 -12.71 -6.90 -6.67
CA HIS A 45 -14.09 -6.64 -6.24
C HIS A 45 -14.91 -7.93 -6.13
N ASP A 46 -14.49 -8.82 -5.22
CA ASP A 46 -15.19 -10.09 -4.89
C ASP A 46 -16.09 -10.00 -3.66
N GLY A 47 -16.25 -8.78 -3.11
CA GLY A 47 -16.96 -8.51 -1.86
C GLY A 47 -16.06 -8.51 -0.62
N GLY A 48 -14.75 -8.74 -0.77
CA GLY A 48 -13.74 -8.60 0.29
C GLY A 48 -12.84 -7.38 0.13
N SER A 49 -11.72 -7.38 0.87
CA SER A 49 -10.67 -6.34 0.82
C SER A 49 -9.37 -6.83 0.17
N SER A 50 -9.50 -7.80 -0.74
CA SER A 50 -8.39 -8.43 -1.45
C SER A 50 -7.83 -7.52 -2.54
N SER A 51 -6.52 -7.57 -2.74
CA SER A 51 -5.85 -6.94 -3.87
C SER A 51 -4.70 -7.81 -4.37
N SER A 52 -4.40 -7.72 -5.66
CA SER A 52 -3.24 -8.37 -6.28
C SER A 52 -2.12 -7.34 -6.45
N THR A 53 -0.95 -7.60 -5.86
CA THR A 53 0.22 -6.73 -5.99
C THR A 53 0.62 -6.56 -7.47
N ILE A 54 0.95 -5.33 -7.87
CA ILE A 54 1.39 -5.01 -9.23
C ILE A 54 2.79 -4.40 -9.21
N GLU A 55 3.62 -4.80 -10.19
CA GLU A 55 5.00 -4.31 -10.32
C GLU A 55 5.14 -3.19 -11.36
N PHE A 56 4.14 -3.01 -12.22
CA PHE A 56 4.17 -2.04 -13.31
C PHE A 56 2.90 -1.21 -13.31
N CYS A 57 3.05 0.09 -13.58
CA CYS A 57 1.91 0.99 -13.73
C CYS A 57 1.05 0.57 -14.93
N PRO A 58 -0.26 0.32 -14.75
CA PRO A 58 -1.15 -0.08 -15.85
C PRO A 58 -1.30 0.96 -16.97
N TRP A 59 -0.95 2.21 -16.70
CA TRP A 59 -1.14 3.32 -17.64
C TRP A 59 0.14 3.75 -18.38
N CYS A 60 1.26 3.88 -17.67
CA CYS A 60 2.52 4.34 -18.28
C CYS A 60 3.58 3.25 -18.43
N GLY A 61 3.34 2.04 -17.94
CA GLY A 61 4.27 0.91 -18.04
C GLY A 61 5.54 1.04 -17.19
N ARG A 62 5.70 2.11 -16.41
CA ARG A 62 6.85 2.28 -15.52
C ARG A 62 6.83 1.21 -14.43
N ARG A 63 8.00 0.60 -14.17
CA ARG A 63 8.22 -0.25 -12.99
C ARG A 63 7.97 0.57 -11.71
N LEU A 64 7.12 0.06 -10.84
CA LEU A 64 6.79 0.66 -9.56
C LEU A 64 7.91 0.36 -8.55
N PRO A 65 8.02 1.12 -7.45
CA PRO A 65 8.91 0.77 -6.36
C PRO A 65 8.61 -0.63 -5.83
N GLU A 66 9.66 -1.29 -5.34
CA GLU A 66 9.54 -2.62 -4.74
C GLU A 66 8.71 -2.55 -3.45
N SER A 67 7.86 -3.55 -3.23
CA SER A 67 7.10 -3.66 -1.98
C SER A 67 8.06 -3.84 -0.81
N GLN A 68 7.81 -3.08 0.25
CA GLN A 68 8.55 -3.14 1.51
C GLN A 68 7.82 -3.98 2.56
N ARG A 69 6.80 -4.74 2.15
CA ARG A 69 6.02 -5.63 3.01
C ARG A 69 6.89 -6.62 3.77
N ASP A 70 7.79 -7.33 3.08
CA ASP A 70 8.67 -8.32 3.73
C ASP A 70 9.57 -7.64 4.77
N ARG A 71 10.21 -6.53 4.35
CA ARG A 71 11.04 -5.70 5.24
C ARG A 71 10.26 -5.18 6.47
N TRP A 72 8.99 -4.87 6.30
CA TRP A 72 8.12 -4.42 7.39
C TRP A 72 7.93 -5.53 8.43
N PHE A 73 7.67 -6.77 7.98
CA PHE A 73 7.53 -7.92 8.88
C PHE A 73 8.85 -8.25 9.56
N ASP A 74 9.97 -8.25 8.82
CA ASP A 74 11.31 -8.49 9.38
C ASP A 74 11.66 -7.48 10.48
N GLU A 75 11.25 -6.23 10.32
CA GLU A 75 11.48 -5.17 11.29
C GLU A 75 10.65 -5.33 12.57
N LEU A 76 9.38 -5.73 12.44
CA LEU A 76 8.54 -6.03 13.60
C LEU A 76 9.02 -7.27 14.34
N GLU A 77 9.39 -8.34 13.61
CA GLU A 77 9.93 -9.57 14.20
C GLU A 77 11.21 -9.29 14.98
N ARG A 78 12.12 -8.47 14.43
CA ARG A 78 13.35 -8.08 15.14
C ARG A 78 13.09 -7.32 16.44
N ARG A 79 11.96 -6.60 16.52
CA ARG A 79 11.50 -5.90 17.72
C ARG A 79 10.69 -6.80 18.65
N GLY A 80 10.44 -8.06 18.26
CA GLY A 80 9.62 -9.01 19.01
C GLY A 80 8.15 -8.64 19.03
N ILE A 81 7.64 -8.00 17.97
CA ILE A 81 6.25 -7.55 17.84
C ILE A 81 5.54 -8.49 16.87
N ASP A 82 4.48 -9.15 17.32
CA ASP A 82 3.57 -9.89 16.46
C ASP A 82 2.44 -8.96 15.97
N PRO A 83 2.39 -8.56 14.69
CA PRO A 83 1.38 -7.63 14.20
C PRO A 83 -0.06 -8.17 14.25
N TRP A 84 -0.25 -9.46 14.53
CA TRP A 84 -1.57 -10.07 14.69
C TRP A 84 -2.10 -10.02 16.12
N GLU A 85 -1.21 -9.94 17.10
CA GLU A 85 -1.53 -10.00 18.54
C GLU A 85 -1.17 -8.70 19.30
N ASP A 86 -0.13 -8.00 18.86
CA ASP A 86 0.42 -6.82 19.49
C ASP A 86 0.03 -5.51 18.79
N GLU A 87 0.14 -4.39 19.51
CA GLU A 87 -0.04 -3.06 18.94
C GLU A 87 1.13 -2.68 18.03
N VAL A 88 0.87 -2.50 16.74
CA VAL A 88 1.86 -2.04 15.76
C VAL A 88 2.20 -0.56 16.01
N PRO A 89 3.48 -0.20 16.21
CA PRO A 89 3.89 1.17 16.47
C PRO A 89 3.45 2.14 15.36
N ALA A 90 3.09 3.36 15.74
CA ALA A 90 2.48 4.33 14.83
C ALA A 90 3.34 4.64 13.59
N GLU A 91 4.68 4.56 13.68
CA GLU A 91 5.56 4.76 12.52
C GLU A 91 5.47 3.65 11.46
N PHE A 92 4.97 2.46 11.82
CA PHE A 92 4.76 1.32 10.90
C PHE A 92 3.38 1.33 10.24
N GLN A 93 2.51 2.27 10.61
CA GLN A 93 1.18 2.39 10.02
C GLN A 93 1.18 3.20 8.72
N ASP A 94 2.27 3.91 8.42
CA ASP A 94 2.47 4.71 7.21
C ASP A 94 3.91 4.63 6.69
N ASP A 95 4.30 5.52 5.78
CA ASP A 95 5.61 5.51 5.12
C ASP A 95 6.76 6.08 5.98
N ARG A 96 6.50 6.55 7.21
CA ARG A 96 7.54 7.19 8.05
C ARG A 96 8.69 6.25 8.42
N TRP A 97 8.43 4.96 8.63
CA TRP A 97 9.49 4.01 8.96
C TRP A 97 10.45 3.72 7.79
N LEU A 98 10.06 4.00 6.54
CA LEU A 98 10.87 3.67 5.36
C LEU A 98 12.21 4.42 5.33
N ALA A 99 12.27 5.61 5.92
CA ALA A 99 13.48 6.42 6.01
C ALA A 99 14.52 5.88 7.00
N ALA A 100 14.14 4.99 7.92
CA ALA A 100 15.09 4.34 8.81
C ALA A 100 15.88 3.33 7.98
N THR A 101 17.11 3.65 7.58
CA THR A 101 17.97 2.73 6.80
C THR A 101 18.24 1.45 7.61
N PRO A 102 18.30 0.25 7.00
CA PRO A 102 18.87 -0.90 7.68
C PRO A 102 20.30 -0.56 8.09
N GLN A 103 20.61 -0.61 9.38
CA GLN A 103 22.01 -0.72 9.80
C GLN A 103 22.42 -2.16 9.47
N ASP A 104 23.34 -2.30 8.52
CA ASP A 104 24.07 -3.54 8.22
C ASP A 104 24.72 -4.13 9.47
#